data_AF-A0A196ME54-F1
#
_entry.id   AF-A0A196ME54-F1
#
_cell.length_a   1.000
_cell.length_b   1.000
_cell.length_c   1.000
_cell.angle_alpha   90.00
_cell.angle_beta   90.00
_cell.angle_gamma   90.00
#
_symmetry.space_group_name_H-M   'P 1'
#
loop_
_entity.id
_entity.type
_entity.pdbx_description
1 polymer ?
#
loop_
_entity_poly.entity_id
_entity_poly.type
_entity_poly.pdbx_seq_one_letter_code
_entity_poly.pdbx_strand_id
1 'polypeptide(L)'
;MAFIVKGVAVCQNQDCGLTWPRDPVLEVACPTCKAPVGVGCKRPSGHSGPFIELHAERDLLADREGKYGPCPLGRCGRTSRSNPQASDTASGQFSLF
;
A
#
# COMPACT_ATOMS: atom_id res chain seq x y z
N MET A 1 -23.98 1.59 -13.72
CA MET A 1 -22.73 0.86 -14.03
C MET A 1 -21.66 1.33 -13.05
N ALA A 2 -21.35 0.55 -12.01
CA ALA A 2 -20.44 0.94 -10.93
C ALA A 2 -19.31 -0.10 -10.85
N PHE A 3 -18.12 0.25 -11.34
CA PHE A 3 -16.95 -0.60 -11.19
C PHE A 3 -16.25 -0.20 -9.90
N ILE A 4 -16.76 -0.76 -8.80
CA ILE A 4 -16.03 -0.87 -7.55
C ILE A 4 -14.85 -1.79 -7.86
N VAL A 5 -13.62 -1.39 -7.55
CA VAL A 5 -12.49 -2.32 -7.53
C VAL A 5 -12.69 -3.27 -6.34
N LYS A 6 -13.59 -4.25 -6.51
CA LYS A 6 -13.85 -5.40 -5.63
C LYS A 6 -12.94 -6.56 -6.04
N GLY A 7 -11.65 -6.29 -6.23
CA GLY A 7 -10.68 -7.30 -6.65
C GLY A 7 -9.78 -7.70 -5.50
N VAL A 8 -9.22 -8.91 -5.58
CA VAL A 8 -8.12 -9.33 -4.73
C VAL A 8 -6.95 -8.39 -5.02
N ALA A 9 -6.54 -7.61 -4.02
CA ALA A 9 -5.34 -6.79 -4.10
C ALA A 9 -4.14 -7.66 -3.77
N VAL A 10 -3.04 -7.50 -4.51
CA VAL A 10 -1.79 -8.21 -4.25
C VAL A 10 -0.69 -7.20 -4.01
N CYS A 11 0.24 -7.54 -3.12
CA CYS A 11 1.42 -6.71 -2.92
C CYS A 11 2.23 -6.66 -4.22
N GLN A 12 2.57 -5.46 -4.68
CA GLN A 12 3.35 -5.28 -5.90
C GLN A 12 4.82 -5.70 -5.76
N ASN A 13 5.28 -5.97 -4.52
CA ASN A 13 6.60 -6.51 -4.28
C ASN A 13 6.60 -8.01 -4.62
N GLN A 14 7.36 -8.38 -5.65
CA GLN A 14 7.36 -9.71 -6.27
C GLN A 14 7.62 -10.83 -5.26
N ASP A 15 8.39 -10.55 -4.22
CA ASP A 15 8.77 -11.53 -3.21
C ASP A 15 7.77 -11.65 -2.05
N CYS A 16 6.85 -10.68 -1.88
CA CYS A 16 5.98 -10.63 -0.70
C CYS A 16 4.76 -11.55 -0.80
N GLY A 17 4.14 -11.63 -1.98
CA GLY A 17 2.97 -12.49 -2.22
C GLY A 17 1.73 -12.20 -1.35
N LEU A 18 1.70 -11.11 -0.57
CA LEU A 18 0.54 -10.78 0.25
C LEU A 18 -0.67 -10.50 -0.63
N THR A 19 -1.81 -11.07 -0.24
CA THR A 19 -3.07 -10.88 -0.95
C THR A 19 -4.15 -10.46 0.04
N TRP A 20 -5.00 -9.54 -0.40
CA TRP A 20 -6.13 -9.03 0.38
C TRP A 20 -7.41 -9.19 -0.43
N PRO A 21 -8.55 -9.54 0.19
CA PRO A 21 -9.82 -9.71 -0.52
C PRO A 21 -10.32 -8.42 -1.18
N ARG A 22 -9.82 -7.28 -0.71
CA ARG A 22 -10.03 -5.93 -1.24
C ARG A 22 -8.77 -5.12 -0.99
N ASP A 23 -8.58 -4.06 -1.77
CA ASP A 23 -7.49 -3.11 -1.52
C ASP A 23 -7.59 -2.53 -0.09
N PRO A 24 -6.55 -2.69 0.76
CA PRO A 24 -6.51 -2.13 2.12
C PRO A 24 -6.69 -0.61 2.15
N VAL A 25 -6.32 0.13 1.09
CA VAL A 25 -6.59 1.57 0.98
C VAL A 25 -8.09 1.85 1.11
N LEU A 26 -8.92 0.94 0.61
CA LEU A 26 -10.37 1.08 0.64
C LEU A 26 -10.98 0.73 2.01
N GLU A 27 -10.22 0.23 2.97
CA GLU A 27 -10.70 -0.08 4.33
C GLU A 27 -10.78 1.14 5.24
N VAL A 28 -10.22 2.27 4.83
CA VAL A 28 -10.29 3.54 5.54
C VAL A 28 -11.05 4.59 4.73
N ALA A 29 -11.63 5.57 5.43
CA ALA A 29 -12.24 6.73 4.79
C ALA A 29 -11.14 7.69 4.28
N CYS A 30 -11.37 8.33 3.13
CA CYS A 30 -10.39 9.28 2.59
C CYS A 30 -10.37 10.58 3.43
N PRO A 31 -9.23 11.00 4.01
CA PRO A 31 -9.17 12.24 4.78
C PRO A 31 -9.36 13.50 3.92
N THR A 32 -8.97 13.44 2.64
CA THR A 32 -8.96 14.54 1.66
C THR A 32 -10.35 14.81 1.10
N CYS A 33 -10.99 13.80 0.52
CA CYS A 33 -12.27 13.96 -0.17
C CYS A 33 -13.47 13.42 0.61
N LYS A 34 -13.24 12.87 1.81
CA LYS A 34 -14.28 12.27 2.68
C LYS A 34 -15.05 11.13 2.02
N ALA A 35 -14.46 10.47 1.02
CA ALA A 35 -15.03 9.26 0.44
C ALA A 35 -15.10 8.15 1.51
N PRO A 36 -16.24 7.45 1.64
CA PRO A 36 -16.39 6.40 2.64
C PRO A 36 -15.58 5.15 2.30
N VAL A 37 -15.48 4.25 3.28
CA VAL A 37 -14.89 2.91 3.15
C VAL A 37 -15.54 2.17 1.97
N GLY A 38 -14.72 1.58 1.10
CA GLY A 38 -15.18 0.81 -0.07
C GLY A 38 -15.57 1.62 -1.30
N VAL A 39 -15.53 2.95 -1.21
CA VAL A 39 -15.81 3.84 -2.33
C VAL A 39 -14.51 4.46 -2.83
N GLY A 40 -14.34 4.53 -4.15
CA GLY A 40 -13.20 5.18 -4.78
C GLY A 40 -13.12 6.68 -4.43
N CYS A 41 -11.92 7.25 -4.51
CA CYS A 41 -11.75 8.68 -4.28
C CYS A 41 -12.48 9.50 -5.37
N LYS A 42 -12.97 10.67 -4.97
CA LYS A 42 -13.50 11.69 -5.90
C LYS A 42 -12.45 12.78 -6.11
N ARG A 43 -12.33 13.25 -7.35
CA ARG A 43 -11.54 14.46 -7.66
C ARG A 43 -12.25 15.72 -7.15
N PRO A 44 -11.52 16.82 -6.94
CA PRO A 44 -12.11 18.11 -6.54
C PRO A 44 -13.15 18.64 -7.54
N SER A 45 -13.08 18.22 -8.81
CA SER A 45 -14.10 18.49 -9.84
C SER A 45 -15.41 17.71 -9.65
N GLY A 46 -15.51 16.87 -8.62
CA GLY A 46 -16.71 16.06 -8.32
C GLY A 46 -16.78 14.75 -9.09
N HIS A 47 -15.94 14.54 -10.11
CA HIS A 47 -15.89 13.27 -10.83
C HIS A 47 -15.27 12.17 -9.98
N SER A 48 -16.01 11.06 -9.86
CA SER A 48 -15.54 9.78 -9.33
C SER A 48 -15.68 8.72 -10.42
N GLY A 49 -14.89 7.67 -10.33
CA GLY A 49 -14.91 6.60 -11.32
C GLY A 49 -13.89 5.51 -11.05
N PRO A 50 -13.98 4.39 -11.78
CA PRO A 50 -13.08 3.25 -11.62
C PRO A 50 -11.63 3.52 -12.01
N PHE A 51 -11.39 4.57 -12.81
CA PHE A 51 -10.06 4.99 -13.27
C PHE A 51 -9.50 6.16 -12.46
N ILE A 52 -10.14 6.53 -11.36
CA ILE A 52 -9.64 7.61 -10.50
C ILE A 52 -8.64 7.03 -9.51
N GLU A 53 -7.41 7.53 -9.59
CA GLU A 53 -6.37 7.25 -8.61
C GLU A 53 -6.83 7.57 -7.18
N LEU A 54 -6.50 6.67 -6.25
CA LEU A 54 -6.74 6.89 -4.83
C LEU A 54 -5.76 7.93 -4.30
N HIS A 55 -6.23 8.83 -3.43
CA HIS A 55 -5.37 9.82 -2.82
C HIS A 55 -4.30 9.14 -1.97
N ALA A 56 -3.03 9.50 -2.16
CA ALA A 56 -1.90 8.95 -1.39
C ALA A 56 -2.08 9.10 0.12
N GLU A 57 -2.74 10.16 0.58
CA GLU A 57 -3.05 10.39 2.00
C GLU A 57 -3.97 9.31 2.59
N ARG A 58 -4.86 8.73 1.77
CA ARG A 58 -5.72 7.61 2.18
C ARG A 58 -4.89 6.33 2.32
N ASP A 59 -3.97 6.09 1.40
CA ASP A 59 -3.05 4.96 1.45
C ASP A 59 -2.15 5.01 2.69
N LEU A 60 -1.55 6.19 2.96
CA LEU A 60 -0.77 6.43 4.17
C LEU A 60 -1.58 6.25 5.46
N LEU A 61 -2.89 6.53 5.43
CA LEU A 61 -3.77 6.30 6.58
C LEU A 61 -4.05 4.81 6.77
N ALA A 62 -4.31 4.06 5.69
CA ALA A 62 -4.49 2.61 5.74
C ALA A 62 -3.25 1.89 6.27
N ASP A 63 -2.05 2.31 5.84
CA ASP A 63 -0.77 1.84 6.37
C ASP A 63 -0.60 2.18 7.85
N ARG A 64 -0.98 3.39 8.27
CA ARG A 64 -0.95 3.80 9.69
C ARG A 64 -1.91 2.99 10.57
N GLU A 65 -3.09 2.68 10.07
CA GLU A 65 -4.07 1.84 10.78
C GLU A 65 -3.74 0.35 10.73
N GLY A 66 -2.65 -0.03 10.05
CA GLY A 66 -2.19 -1.41 9.96
C GLY A 66 -3.09 -2.30 9.09
N LYS A 67 -3.89 -1.72 8.18
CA LYS A 67 -4.80 -2.49 7.30
C LYS A 67 -4.08 -3.46 6.37
N TYR A 68 -2.86 -3.11 5.98
CA TYR A 68 -2.00 -3.99 5.18
C TYR A 68 -1.47 -5.20 5.97
N GLY A 69 -1.45 -5.13 7.31
CA GLY A 69 -0.84 -6.15 8.15
C GLY A 69 0.69 -6.19 8.07
N PRO A 70 1.34 -7.09 8.82
CA PRO A 70 2.79 -7.27 8.79
C PRO A 70 3.22 -7.91 7.46
N CYS A 71 4.15 -7.25 6.75
CA CYS A 71 4.78 -7.84 5.58
C CYS A 71 5.72 -8.98 6.02
N PRO A 72 5.57 -10.22 5.50
CA PRO A 72 6.38 -11.38 5.90
C PRO A 72 7.87 -11.18 5.63
N LEU A 73 8.23 -10.33 4.68
CA LEU A 73 9.61 -9.96 4.37
C LEU A 73 10.12 -8.74 5.15
N GLY A 74 9.25 -8.05 5.89
CA GLY A 74 9.59 -6.79 6.56
C GLY A 74 10.02 -5.67 5.60
N ARG A 75 9.74 -5.78 4.30
CA ARG A 75 10.13 -4.83 3.25
C ARG A 75 9.00 -3.88 2.83
N CYS A 76 7.77 -4.20 3.21
CA CYS A 76 6.56 -3.49 2.82
C CYS A 76 5.91 -2.79 4.02
N GLY A 77 5.16 -1.72 3.75
CA GLY A 77 4.47 -0.94 4.77
C GLY A 77 5.39 -0.05 5.60
N ARG A 78 4.83 0.76 6.50
CA ARG A 78 5.60 1.73 7.28
C ARG A 78 6.68 1.09 8.15
N THR A 79 6.45 -0.13 8.61
CA THR A 79 7.37 -0.90 9.46
C THR A 79 8.70 -1.20 8.77
N SER A 80 8.72 -1.31 7.43
CA SER A 80 9.98 -1.51 6.70
C SER A 80 10.84 -0.26 6.60
N ARG A 81 10.21 0.93 6.63
CA ARG A 81 10.90 2.22 6.50
C ARG A 81 11.74 2.58 7.74
N SER A 82 11.46 1.95 8.88
CA SER A 82 12.24 2.10 10.12
C SER A 82 13.42 1.15 10.25
N ASN A 83 13.70 0.29 9.25
CA ASN A 83 14.90 -0.56 9.24
C ASN A 83 15.89 -0.12 8.15
N PRO A 84 16.90 0.71 8.46
CA PRO A 84 17.94 1.12 7.51
C PRO A 84 18.92 0.01 7.08
N GLN A 85 18.69 -1.28 7.38
CA GLN A 85 19.72 -2.33 7.25
C GLN A 85 19.47 -3.37 6.14
N ALA A 86 18.72 -3.05 5.08
CA ALA A 86 18.48 -4.00 3.97
C ALA A 86 19.27 -3.71 2.69
N SER A 87 20.36 -2.92 2.73
CA SER A 87 21.19 -2.66 1.53
C SER A 87 22.69 -2.99 1.62
N ASP A 88 23.25 -3.44 2.75
CA ASP A 88 24.69 -3.73 2.84
C ASP A 88 25.01 -5.20 3.13
N THR A 89 24.57 -6.10 2.25
CA THR A 89 25.18 -7.43 2.12
C THR A 89 25.65 -7.65 0.68
N ALA A 90 26.66 -6.87 0.27
CA ALA A 90 27.57 -7.24 -0.80
C ALA A 90 28.96 -7.41 -0.16
N SER A 91 29.27 -8.61 0.34
CA SER A 91 30.19 -9.52 -0.33
C SER A 91 31.46 -8.84 -0.84
N GLY A 92 32.54 -8.97 -0.06
CA GLY A 92 33.87 -8.46 -0.39
C GLY A 92 34.92 -8.98 0.58
N GLN A 93 34.93 -10.30 0.78
CA GLN A 93 36.02 -11.03 1.42
C GLN A 93 37.29 -10.81 0.58
N PHE A 94 38.20 -9.96 1.05
CA PHE A 94 39.57 -9.89 0.55
C PHE A 94 40.51 -10.09 1.73
N SER A 95 40.70 -11.37 2.09
CA SER A 95 41.99 -11.79 2.62
C SER A 95 43.02 -11.57 1.53
N LEU A 96 44.15 -10.93 1.84
CA LEU A 96 45.51 -11.29 1.40
C LEU A 96 46.50 -10.22 1.90
N PHE A 97 47.51 -10.71 2.64
CA PHE A 97 48.71 -10.06 3.20
C PHE A 97 48.54 -9.24 4.49
#